data_AF-A0A0W0EVE7-F1
#
_entry.id   AF-A0A0W0EVE7-F1
#
_cell.length_a   1.000
_cell.length_b   1.000
_cell.length_c   1.000
_cell.angle_alpha   90.00
_cell.angle_beta   90.00
_cell.angle_gamma   90.00
#
_symmetry.space_group_name_H-M   'P 1'
#
loop_
_entity.id
_entity.type
_entity.pdbx_description
1 polymer ?
#
loop_
_entity_poly.entity_id
_entity_poly.type
_entity_poly.pdbx_seq_one_letter_code
_entity_poly.pdbx_strand_id
1 'polypeptide(L)'
;MLPEVAILLVSALVGWIFFQRQKADAVLSKIPGPKRVSWIKGHVEQVHSLYGWDFHEMMESYGPTTVYDNWFGKKILYTWDTKAMQHILIKVRTGPLFLGPA
;
A
#
# COMPACT_ATOMS: atom_id res chain seq x y z
N MET A 1 9.89 22.08 28.92
CA MET A 1 9.78 20.74 29.52
C MET A 1 8.69 19.89 28.87
N LEU A 2 7.40 20.09 29.15
CA LEU A 2 6.31 19.30 28.53
C LEU A 2 6.26 19.33 26.98
N PRO A 3 6.38 20.49 26.29
CA PRO A 3 6.28 20.53 24.83
C PRO A 3 7.49 19.89 24.13
N GLU A 4 8.69 19.99 24.71
CA GLU A 4 9.91 19.40 24.15
C GLU A 4 9.85 17.87 24.19
N VAL A 5 9.40 17.31 25.31
CA VAL A 5 9.19 15.86 25.45
C VAL A 5 8.12 15.37 24.49
N ALA A 6 7.03 16.12 24.32
CA ALA A 6 5.98 15.77 23.36
C ALA A 6 6.51 15.74 21.90
N ILE A 7 7.31 16.73 21.50
CA ILE A 7 7.92 16.77 20.16
C ILE A 7 8.84 15.57 19.96
N LEU A 8 9.68 15.24 20.93
CA LEU A 8 10.58 14.08 20.86
C LEU A 8 9.78 12.77 20.72
N LEU A 9 8.74 12.57 21.52
CA LEU A 9 7.89 11.39 21.45
C LEU A 9 7.18 11.26 20.09
N VAL A 10 6.63 12.35 19.56
CA VAL A 10 5.99 12.36 18.24
C VAL A 10 7.02 12.04 17.15
N SER A 11 8.22 12.64 17.20
CA SER A 11 9.26 12.38 16.22
C SER A 11 9.71 10.92 16.23
N ALA A 12 9.87 10.33 17.41
CA ALA A 12 10.22 8.92 17.59
C ALA A 12 9.11 8.00 17.07
N LEU A 13 7.84 8.32 17.37
CA LEU A 13 6.69 7.57 16.87
C LEU A 13 6.59 7.62 15.35
N VAL A 14 6.75 8.80 14.76
CA VAL A 14 6.75 8.98 13.30
C VAL A 14 7.89 8.18 12.67
N GLY A 15 9.11 8.30 13.19
CA GLY A 15 10.27 7.53 12.73
C GLY A 15 10.04 6.02 12.82
N TRP A 16 9.47 5.53 13.93
CA TRP A 16 9.11 4.13 14.11
C TRP A 16 8.07 3.66 13.08
N ILE A 17 7.01 4.44 12.85
CA ILE A 17 5.99 4.14 11.84
C ILE A 17 6.62 4.06 10.45
N PHE A 18 7.48 5.01 10.08
CA PHE A 18 8.19 4.98 8.80
C PHE A 18 9.09 3.74 8.68
N PHE A 19 9.84 3.41 9.72
CA PHE A 19 10.70 2.22 9.71
C PHE A 19 9.91 0.91 9.55
N GLN A 20 8.79 0.77 10.25
CA GLN A 20 7.94 -0.42 10.12
C GLN A 20 7.30 -0.52 8.74
N ARG A 21 6.94 0.61 8.12
CA ARG A 21 6.43 0.64 6.74
C ARG A 21 7.46 0.15 5.72
N GLN A 22 8.72 0.58 5.85
CA GLN A 22 9.78 0.17 4.92
C GLN A 22 10.03 -1.35 4.90
N LYS A 23 9.81 -2.05 6.02
CA LYS A 23 9.94 -3.52 6.05
C LYS A 23 8.89 -4.22 5.18
N ALA A 24 7.64 -3.74 5.21
CA ALA A 24 6.58 -4.29 4.36
C ALA A 24 6.87 -4.00 2.88
N ASP A 25 7.38 -2.81 2.57
CA ASP A 25 7.75 -2.42 1.21
C ASP A 25 8.89 -3.28 0.64
N ALA A 26 9.86 -3.70 1.47
CA ALA A 26 10.96 -4.56 1.06
C ALA A 26 10.51 -5.98 0.66
N VAL A 27 9.40 -6.48 1.20
CA VAL A 27 8.80 -7.75 0.77
C VAL A 27 8.08 -7.55 -0.56
N LEU A 28 7.30 -6.47 -0.67
CA LEU A 28 6.54 -6.13 -1.87
C LEU A 28 7.42 -5.77 -3.07
N SER A 29 8.64 -5.28 -2.85
CA SER A 29 9.57 -4.94 -3.94
C SER A 29 10.05 -6.13 -4.77
N LYS A 30 9.77 -7.36 -4.33
CA LYS A 30 10.06 -8.59 -5.10
C LYS A 30 8.99 -8.90 -6.15
N ILE A 31 7.82 -8.28 -6.05
CA ILE A 31 6.71 -8.48 -6.97
C ILE A 31 6.92 -7.54 -8.17
N PRO A 32 6.73 -8.02 -9.41
CA PRO A 32 6.86 -7.18 -10.60
C PRO A 32 5.83 -6.04 -10.59
N GLY A 33 6.18 -4.93 -11.24
CA GLY A 33 5.29 -3.78 -11.35
C GLY A 33 5.93 -2.61 -12.09
N PRO A 34 5.17 -1.55 -12.37
CA PRO A 34 5.65 -0.38 -13.09
C PRO A 34 6.83 0.29 -12.38
N LYS A 35 7.80 0.74 -13.18
CA LYS A 35 8.94 1.50 -12.66
C LYS A 35 8.45 2.83 -12.08
N ARG A 36 8.93 3.16 -10.88
CA ARG A 36 8.63 4.41 -10.19
C ARG A 36 8.92 5.63 -11.06
N VAL A 37 7.90 6.48 -11.27
CA VAL A 37 8.06 7.79 -11.92
C VAL A 37 8.37 8.92 -10.95
N SER A 38 7.90 8.85 -9.69
CA SER A 38 8.12 9.86 -8.65
C SER A 38 8.14 9.26 -7.25
N TRP A 39 9.00 9.77 -6.35
CA TRP A 39 9.01 9.36 -4.94
C TRP A 39 7.84 9.94 -4.13
N ILE A 40 7.43 11.18 -4.43
CA ILE A 40 6.39 11.88 -3.66
C ILE A 40 5.00 11.34 -4.02
N LYS A 41 4.65 11.31 -5.31
CA LYS A 41 3.32 10.92 -5.78
C LYS A 41 3.21 9.46 -6.22
N GLY A 42 4.32 8.80 -6.54
CA GLY A 42 4.27 7.45 -7.12
C GLY A 42 3.42 7.41 -8.39
N HIS A 43 2.45 6.49 -8.43
CA HIS A 43 1.50 6.26 -9.52
C HIS A 43 0.06 6.65 -9.17
N VAL A 44 -0.14 7.45 -8.11
CA VAL A 44 -1.48 7.81 -7.60
C VAL A 44 -2.35 8.43 -8.68
N GLU A 45 -1.78 9.33 -9.47
CA GLU A 45 -2.51 10.06 -10.49
C GLU A 45 -2.99 9.13 -11.61
N GLN A 46 -2.16 8.17 -12.01
CA GLN A 46 -2.50 7.17 -13.03
C GLN A 46 -3.57 6.21 -12.53
N VAL A 47 -3.45 5.73 -11.28
CA VAL A 47 -4.40 4.80 -10.67
C VAL A 47 -5.78 5.43 -10.48
N HIS A 48 -5.82 6.71 -10.09
CA HIS A 48 -7.07 7.44 -9.78
C HIS A 48 -7.55 8.34 -10.92
N SER A 49 -6.92 8.29 -12.10
CA SER A 49 -7.35 9.04 -13.27
C SER A 49 -8.71 8.56 -13.76
N LEU A 50 -9.57 9.49 -14.18
CA LEU A 50 -10.84 9.18 -14.85
C LEU A 50 -10.63 8.37 -16.13
N TYR A 51 -9.46 8.51 -16.77
CA TYR A 51 -9.05 7.79 -17.97
C TYR A 51 -7.89 6.82 -17.66
N GLY A 52 -7.82 6.30 -16.43
CA GLY A 52 -6.72 5.45 -15.97
C GLY A 52 -6.78 3.99 -16.44
N TRP A 53 -7.74 3.59 -17.27
CA TRP A 53 -7.91 2.19 -17.65
C TRP A 53 -6.70 1.60 -18.35
N ASP A 54 -6.08 2.35 -19.26
CA ASP A 54 -4.85 1.92 -19.94
C ASP A 54 -3.72 1.60 -18.94
N PHE A 55 -3.65 2.33 -17.81
CA PHE A 55 -2.68 2.06 -16.76
C PHE A 55 -3.00 0.77 -16.01
N HIS A 56 -4.28 0.50 -15.74
CA HIS A 56 -4.72 -0.75 -15.11
C HIS A 56 -4.49 -1.96 -16.03
N GLU A 57 -4.80 -1.84 -17.33
CA GLU A 57 -4.54 -2.89 -18.32
C GLU A 57 -3.03 -3.16 -18.49
N MET A 58 -2.21 -2.11 -18.56
CA MET A 58 -0.75 -2.26 -18.53
C MET A 58 -0.29 -2.98 -17.26
N MET A 59 -0.90 -2.71 -16.11
CA MET A 59 -0.55 -3.37 -14.86
C MET A 59 -0.90 -4.87 -14.83
N GLU A 60 -1.94 -5.31 -15.56
CA GLU A 60 -2.29 -6.73 -15.71
C GLU A 60 -1.21 -7.52 -16.47
N SER A 61 -0.47 -6.85 -17.36
CA SER A 61 0.63 -7.48 -18.11
C SER A 61 1.79 -7.99 -17.23
N TYR A 62 1.91 -7.51 -15.98
CA TYR A 62 2.90 -7.98 -15.02
C TYR A 62 2.52 -9.30 -14.34
N GLY A 63 1.28 -9.79 -14.54
CA GLY A 63 0.77 -11.03 -13.99
C GLY A 63 -0.44 -10.82 -13.07
N PRO A 64 -0.94 -11.90 -12.43
CA PRO A 64 -2.18 -11.88 -11.66
C PRO A 64 -2.11 -11.01 -10.38
N THR A 65 -0.90 -10.66 -9.96
CA THR A 65 -0.62 -9.76 -8.84
C THR A 65 0.59 -8.89 -9.17
N THR A 66 0.44 -7.59 -8.98
CA THR A 66 1.44 -6.55 -9.27
C THR A 66 1.57 -5.60 -8.09
N VAL A 67 2.58 -4.75 -8.11
CA VAL A 67 2.78 -3.70 -7.11
C VAL A 67 2.98 -2.36 -7.77
N TYR A 68 2.31 -1.33 -7.26
CA TYR A 68 2.58 0.06 -7.66
C TYR A 68 3.01 0.90 -6.46
N ASP A 69 3.75 1.96 -6.74
CA ASP A 69 4.12 2.95 -5.72
C ASP A 69 3.01 3.98 -5.50
N ASN A 70 2.69 4.23 -4.24
CA ASN A 70 1.76 5.24 -3.75
C ASN A 70 2.54 6.43 -3.16
N TRP A 71 1.86 7.35 -2.49
CA TRP A 71 2.46 8.49 -1.80
C TRP A 71 3.65 8.09 -0.92
N PHE A 72 4.70 8.92 -0.95
CA PHE A 72 5.93 8.76 -0.16
C PHE A 72 6.63 7.40 -0.36
N GLY A 73 6.49 6.85 -1.56
CA GLY A 73 7.15 5.61 -1.94
C GLY A 73 6.61 4.35 -1.27
N LYS A 74 5.45 4.42 -0.62
CA LYS A 74 4.73 3.27 -0.09
C LYS A 74 4.37 2.32 -1.22
N LYS A 75 4.62 1.02 -1.08
CA LYS A 75 4.19 0.03 -2.06
C LYS A 75 2.79 -0.47 -1.77
N ILE A 76 1.96 -0.60 -2.81
CA ILE A 76 0.61 -1.13 -2.73
C ILE A 76 0.52 -2.38 -3.60
N LEU A 77 0.07 -3.47 -2.98
CA LEU A 77 -0.26 -4.70 -3.68
C LEU A 77 -1.57 -4.51 -4.44
N TYR A 78 -1.55 -4.83 -5.73
CA TYR A 78 -2.72 -4.77 -6.59
C TYR A 78 -2.90 -6.13 -7.26
N THR A 79 -4.07 -6.74 -7.10
CA THR A 79 -4.29 -8.14 -7.47
C THR A 79 -5.60 -8.34 -8.18
N TRP A 80 -5.56 -9.14 -9.24
CA TRP A 80 -6.72 -9.69 -9.95
C TRP A 80 -6.85 -11.19 -9.77
N ASP A 81 -5.92 -11.84 -9.06
CA ASP A 81 -6.05 -13.24 -8.66
C ASP A 81 -7.33 -13.46 -7.85
N THR A 82 -8.30 -14.14 -8.47
CA THR A 82 -9.60 -14.46 -7.86
C THR A 82 -9.46 -15.29 -6.59
N LYS A 83 -8.43 -16.15 -6.51
CA LYS A 83 -8.14 -16.95 -5.31
C LYS A 83 -7.66 -16.06 -4.17
N ALA A 84 -6.76 -15.12 -4.45
CA ALA A 84 -6.29 -14.15 -3.47
C ALA A 84 -7.43 -13.24 -3.00
N MET A 85 -8.23 -12.71 -3.92
CA MET A 85 -9.39 -11.87 -3.62
C MET A 85 -10.42 -12.60 -2.75
N GLN A 86 -10.77 -13.84 -3.11
CA GLN A 86 -11.70 -14.66 -2.33
C GLN A 86 -11.14 -14.91 -0.91
N HIS A 87 -9.86 -15.25 -0.80
CA HIS A 87 -9.23 -15.48 0.49
C HIS A 87 -9.22 -14.22 1.37
N ILE A 88 -8.91 -13.05 0.78
CA ILE A 88 -8.95 -11.74 1.47
C ILE A 88 -10.38 -11.46 1.94
N LEU A 89 -11.38 -11.55 1.06
CA LEU A 89 -12.77 -11.24 1.37
C LEU A 89 -13.33 -12.13 2.48
N ILE A 90 -13.04 -13.43 2.45
CA ILE A 90 -13.48 -14.38 3.50
C ILE A 90 -12.79 -14.06 4.82
N LYS A 91 -11.47 -13.87 4.83
CA LYS A 91 -10.72 -13.60 6.06
C LYS A 91 -11.12 -12.28 6.71
N VAL A 92 -11.38 -11.26 5.90
CA VAL A 92 -11.87 -9.95 6.32
C VAL A 92 -13.23 -10.08 7.02
N ARG A 93 -14.15 -10.87 6.47
CA ARG A 93 -15.48 -11.13 7.06
C ARG A 93 -15.41 -11.72 8.46
N THR A 94 -14.43 -12.59 8.71
CA THR A 94 -14.28 -13.30 9.99
C THR A 94 -13.35 -12.57 10.97
N GLY A 95 -12.78 -11.42 10.58
CA GLY A 95 -11.83 -10.66 11.39
C GLY A 95 -12.51 -9.67 12.34
N PRO A 96 -11.82 -9.27 13.42
CA PRO A 96 -12.33 -8.31 14.42
C PRO A 96 -12.58 -6.90 13.86
N LEU A 97 -12.22 -6.63 12.60
CA LEU A 97 -12.43 -5.33 11.95
C LEU A 97 -13.90 -5.13 11.49
N PHE A 98 -14.67 -6.21 11.33
CA PHE A 98 -16.06 -6.17 10.83
C PHE A 98 -17.10 -6.66 11.83
N LEU A 99 -16.68 -7.28 12.94
CA LEU A 99 -17.54 -7.53 14.09
C LEU A 99 -17.44 -6.31 15.02
N GLY A 100 -18.33 -5.33 14.80
CA GLY A 100 -18.67 -4.38 15.87
C GLY A 100 -19.21 -5.14 17.10
N PRO A 101 -19.17 -4.55 18.31
CA PRO A 101 -19.68 -5.24 19.50
C PRO A 101 -21.13 -5.66 19.25
N ALA A 102 -21.40 -6.94 19.51
CA ALA A 102 -22.72 -7.56 19.44
C ALA A 102 -23.67 -6.96 20.48
#